data_AF-A0A392PJH1-F1
#
_entry.id   AF-A0A392PJH1-F1
#
_cell.length_a   1.000
_cell.length_b   1.000
_cell.length_c   1.000
_cell.angle_alpha   90.00
_cell.angle_beta   90.00
_cell.angle_gamma   90.00
#
_symmetry.space_group_name_H-M   'P 1'
#
loop_
_entity.id
_entity.type
_entity.pdbx_description
1 polymer ?
#
loop_
_entity_poly.entity_id
_entity_poly.type
_entity_poly.pdbx_seq_one_letter_code
_entity_poly.pdbx_strand_id
1 'polypeptide(L)'
;MWGVCFDVVFGIWIEKVELEDPVENIGAKLVRQAAAKTNDLAGDGTTTSVVLAQGLIAEGVKVVAAGANPVLITRGIEKTAKALVEELKLMSKE
;
A
#
# COMPACT_ATOMS: atom_id res chain seq x y z
N MET A 1 2.01 4.04 18.97
CA MET A 1 1.35 3.81 17.66
C MET A 1 1.63 4.89 16.61
N TRP A 2 1.69 6.18 16.96
CA TRP A 2 1.97 7.26 15.97
C TRP A 2 3.43 7.36 15.48
N GLY A 3 4.41 6.87 16.25
CA GLY A 3 5.83 6.94 15.87
C GLY A 3 6.17 6.09 14.63
N VAL A 4 5.74 4.83 14.62
CA VAL A 4 6.06 3.89 13.53
C VAL A 4 5.40 4.31 12.21
N CYS A 5 4.22 4.92 12.25
CA CYS A 5 3.51 5.34 11.04
C CYS A 5 4.20 6.53 10.36
N PHE A 6 4.87 7.42 11.10
CA PHE A 6 5.55 8.59 10.53
C PHE A 6 6.85 8.22 9.80
N ASP A 7 7.63 7.28 10.35
CA ASP A 7 8.94 6.89 9.78
C ASP A 7 8.81 6.11 8.47
N VAL A 8 7.72 5.35 8.30
CA VAL A 8 7.43 4.63 7.03
C VAL A 8 6.98 5.62 5.96
N VAL A 9 6.22 6.66 6.31
CA VAL A 9 5.70 7.65 5.35
C VAL A 9 6.82 8.46 4.72
N PHE A 10 7.84 8.89 5.47
CA PHE A 10 8.91 9.71 4.91
C PHE A 10 9.97 8.91 4.13
N GLY A 11 9.91 7.58 4.08
CA GLY A 11 10.87 6.76 3.33
C GLY A 11 12.30 6.73 3.90
N ILE A 12 12.59 7.54 4.92
CA ILE A 12 13.94 7.76 5.46
C ILE A 12 14.46 6.51 6.22
N TRP A 13 13.56 5.67 6.76
CA TRP A 13 13.95 4.47 7.52
C TRP A 13 13.02 3.26 7.35
N ILE A 14 12.37 3.12 6.18
CA ILE A 14 11.54 1.93 5.86
C ILE A 14 12.32 0.63 6.12
N GLU A 15 13.64 0.67 5.98
CA GLU A 15 14.48 -0.51 6.18
C GLU A 15 14.70 -0.96 7.64
N LYS A 16 14.35 -0.13 8.61
CA LYS A 16 14.64 -0.39 10.04
C LYS A 16 13.39 -0.57 10.91
N VAL A 17 12.19 -0.51 10.33
CA VAL A 17 10.94 -0.72 11.06
C VAL A 17 10.77 -2.21 11.35
N GLU A 18 11.09 -2.61 12.57
CA GLU A 18 10.74 -3.91 13.15
C GLU A 18 9.75 -3.68 14.30
N LEU A 19 8.62 -4.40 14.26
CA LEU A 19 7.57 -4.33 15.29
C LEU A 19 7.70 -5.54 16.24
N GLU A 20 7.41 -5.29 17.51
CA GLU A 20 7.44 -6.33 18.56
C GLU A 20 6.31 -7.36 18.38
N ASP A 21 5.14 -6.93 17.90
CA ASP A 21 4.03 -7.85 17.60
C ASP A 21 4.31 -8.61 16.28
N PRO A 22 4.36 -9.96 16.29
CA PRO A 22 4.56 -10.77 15.10
C PRO A 22 3.55 -10.52 13.98
N VAL A 23 2.28 -10.25 14.31
CA VAL A 23 1.22 -10.04 13.32
C VAL A 23 1.39 -8.70 12.62
N GLU A 24 1.65 -7.65 13.39
CA GLU A 24 1.91 -6.32 12.84
C GLU A 24 3.24 -6.28 12.07
N ASN A 25 4.26 -7.01 12.54
CA ASN A 25 5.55 -7.11 11.88
C ASN A 25 5.46 -7.83 10.52
N ILE A 26 4.62 -8.86 10.40
CA ILE A 26 4.34 -9.49 9.10
C ILE A 26 3.68 -8.49 8.15
N GLY A 27 2.68 -7.72 8.63
CA GLY A 27 2.02 -6.68 7.83
C GLY A 27 2.99 -5.59 7.36
N ALA A 28 3.84 -5.10 8.25
CA ALA A 28 4.86 -4.11 7.92
C ALA A 28 5.88 -4.63 6.91
N LYS A 29 6.31 -5.89 7.02
CA LYS A 29 7.22 -6.54 6.05
C LYS A 29 6.59 -6.65 4.66
N LEU A 30 5.30 -6.94 4.57
CA LEU A 30 4.58 -7.01 3.29
C LEU A 30 4.53 -5.64 2.59
N VAL A 31 4.17 -4.59 3.33
CA VAL A 31 4.13 -3.21 2.79
C VAL A 31 5.54 -2.76 2.37
N ARG A 32 6.56 -3.10 3.16
CA ARG A 32 7.96 -2.82 2.83
C ARG A 32 8.41 -3.52 1.55
N GLN A 33 8.06 -4.79 1.34
CA GLN A 33 8.40 -5.50 0.10
C GLN A 33 7.76 -4.85 -1.12
N ALA A 34 6.53 -4.34 -0.99
CA ALA A 34 5.86 -3.60 -2.06
C ALA A 34 6.57 -2.26 -2.34
N ALA A 35 6.91 -1.50 -1.31
CA ALA A 35 7.62 -0.22 -1.44
C ALA A 35 9.02 -0.39 -2.05
N ALA A 36 9.78 -1.42 -1.64
CA ALA A 36 11.10 -1.73 -2.20
C ALA A 36 11.01 -2.04 -3.70
N LYS A 37 10.03 -2.84 -4.13
CA LYS A 37 9.80 -3.12 -5.55
C LYS A 37 9.45 -1.88 -6.35
N THR A 38 8.69 -0.94 -5.78
CA THR A 38 8.42 0.36 -6.44
C THR A 38 9.72 1.14 -6.63
N ASN A 39 10.57 1.20 -5.60
CA ASN A 39 11.86 1.87 -5.67
C ASN A 39 12.77 1.28 -6.75
N ASP A 40 12.85 -0.06 -6.82
CA ASP A 40 13.75 -0.75 -7.74
C ASP A 40 13.35 -0.56 -9.22
N LEU A 41 12.05 -0.39 -9.50
CA LEU A 41 11.53 -0.22 -10.86
C LEU A 41 11.43 1.24 -11.30
N ALA A 42 10.97 2.13 -10.42
CA ALA A 42 10.67 3.52 -10.76
C ALA A 42 11.69 4.52 -10.22
N GLY A 43 12.48 4.17 -9.19
CA GLY A 43 13.44 5.06 -8.54
C GLY A 43 12.84 6.15 -7.64
N ASP A 44 11.51 6.29 -7.63
CA ASP A 44 10.72 7.22 -6.82
C ASP A 44 9.31 6.64 -6.59
N GLY A 45 8.56 7.17 -5.62
CA GLY A 45 7.18 6.77 -5.33
C GLY A 45 7.01 5.77 -4.18
N THR A 46 8.08 5.50 -3.42
CA THR A 46 8.05 4.64 -2.23
C THR A 46 7.06 5.16 -1.17
N THR A 47 7.09 6.46 -0.88
CA THR A 47 6.15 7.12 0.04
C THR A 47 4.70 7.03 -0.45
N THR A 48 4.46 7.27 -1.74
CA THR A 48 3.12 7.23 -2.33
C THR A 48 2.52 5.82 -2.23
N SER A 49 3.32 4.79 -2.56
CA SER A 49 2.91 3.38 -2.43
C SER A 49 2.54 3.00 -1.00
N VAL A 50 3.31 3.45 -0.01
CA VAL A 50 3.04 3.19 1.41
C VAL A 50 1.72 3.83 1.85
N VAL A 51 1.51 5.10 1.55
CA VAL A 51 0.30 5.83 1.96
C VAL A 51 -0.94 5.26 1.28
N LEU A 52 -0.84 4.87 0.00
CA LEU A 52 -1.91 4.17 -0.71
C LEU A 52 -2.22 2.82 -0.08
N ALA A 53 -1.20 2.02 0.25
CA ALA A 53 -1.40 0.73 0.91
C ALA A 53 -2.09 0.89 2.27
N GLN A 54 -1.68 1.89 3.07
CA GLN A 54 -2.31 2.20 4.35
C GLN A 54 -3.80 2.55 4.18
N GLY A 55 -4.13 3.42 3.23
CA GLY A 55 -5.52 3.82 2.96
C GLY A 55 -6.39 2.65 2.49
N LEU A 56 -5.87 1.84 1.57
CA LEU A 56 -6.59 0.66 1.04
C LEU A 56 -6.83 -0.41 2.11
N ILE A 57 -5.85 -0.65 2.99
CA ILE A 57 -6.00 -1.61 4.09
C ILE A 57 -7.04 -1.09 5.10
N ALA A 58 -6.95 0.18 5.49
CA ALA A 58 -7.85 0.77 6.47
C ALA A 58 -9.32 0.73 6.00
N GLU A 59 -9.59 1.11 4.75
CA GLU A 59 -10.94 1.06 4.19
C GLU A 59 -11.37 -0.37 3.86
N GLY A 60 -10.47 -1.22 3.35
CA GLY A 60 -10.75 -2.62 3.05
C GLY A 60 -11.23 -3.39 4.28
N VAL A 61 -10.59 -3.19 5.44
CA VAL A 61 -11.00 -3.83 6.70
C VAL A 61 -12.38 -3.38 7.15
N LYS A 62 -12.74 -2.09 6.99
CA LYS A 62 -14.09 -1.59 7.31
C LYS A 62 -15.16 -2.24 6.43
N VAL A 63 -14.90 -2.34 5.13
CA VAL A 63 -15.84 -2.91 4.16
C VAL A 63 -16.03 -4.41 4.40
N VAL A 64 -14.95 -5.14 4.71
CA VAL A 64 -15.02 -6.57 5.09
C VAL A 64 -15.77 -6.76 6.40
N ALA A 65 -15.53 -5.91 7.42
CA ALA A 65 -16.26 -5.95 8.68
C ALA A 65 -17.77 -5.68 8.52
N ALA A 66 -18.16 -4.94 7.48
CA ALA A 66 -19.56 -4.73 7.10
C ALA A 66 -20.21 -5.96 6.41
N GLY A 67 -19.49 -7.07 6.26
CA GLY A 67 -20.00 -8.33 5.70
C GLY A 67 -19.81 -8.47 4.18
N ALA A 68 -19.05 -7.58 3.55
CA ALA A 68 -18.73 -7.70 2.13
C ALA A 68 -17.72 -8.83 1.87
N ASN A 69 -17.88 -9.51 0.74
CA ASN A 69 -17.01 -10.63 0.37
C ASN A 69 -15.59 -10.14 -0.01
N PRO A 70 -14.54 -10.53 0.73
CA PRO A 70 -13.16 -10.10 0.47
C PRO A 70 -12.69 -10.43 -0.95
N VAL A 71 -13.11 -11.56 -1.52
CA VAL A 71 -12.72 -11.99 -2.86
C VAL A 71 -13.28 -11.05 -3.93
N LEU A 72 -14.51 -10.57 -3.74
CA LEU A 72 -15.11 -9.60 -4.67
C LEU A 72 -14.45 -8.23 -4.56
N ILE A 73 -14.09 -7.81 -3.35
CA ILE A 73 -13.37 -6.55 -3.11
C ILE A 73 -12.01 -6.58 -3.80
N THR A 74 -11.21 -7.62 -3.59
CA THR A 74 -9.89 -7.75 -4.24
C THR A 74 -10.02 -7.74 -5.76
N ARG A 75 -10.98 -8.48 -6.33
CA ARG A 75 -11.22 -8.46 -7.79
C ARG A 75 -11.67 -7.08 -8.29
N GLY A 76 -12.45 -6.36 -7.49
CA GLY A 76 -12.86 -4.99 -7.79
C GLY A 76 -11.67 -4.02 -7.79
N ILE A 77 -10.81 -4.12 -6.77
CA ILE A 77 -9.58 -3.32 -6.66
C ILE A 77 -8.67 -3.58 -7.86
N GLU A 78 -8.44 -4.83 -8.24
CA GLU A 78 -7.61 -5.18 -9.40
C GLU A 78 -8.15 -4.61 -10.72
N LYS A 79 -9.46 -4.73 -10.96
CA LYS A 79 -10.11 -4.17 -12.16
C LYS A 79 -10.00 -2.64 -12.19
N THR A 80 -10.26 -2.00 -11.05
CA THR A 80 -10.18 -0.55 -10.92
C THR A 80 -8.76 -0.06 -11.11
N ALA A 81 -7.76 -0.74 -10.52
CA ALA A 81 -6.36 -0.41 -10.71
C ALA A 81 -5.95 -0.51 -12.19
N LYS A 82 -6.37 -1.56 -12.90
CA LYS A 82 -6.09 -1.68 -14.35
C LYS A 82 -6.69 -0.54 -15.16
N ALA A 83 -7.97 -0.23 -14.94
CA ALA A 83 -8.65 0.87 -15.61
C ALA A 83 -7.99 2.23 -15.28
N LEU A 84 -7.61 2.46 -14.02
CA LEU A 84 -6.91 3.68 -13.61
C LEU A 84 -5.54 3.81 -14.27
N VAL A 85 -4.80 2.71 -14.43
CA VAL A 85 -3.51 2.72 -15.14
C VAL A 85 -3.70 3.04 -16.62
N GLU A 86 -4.76 2.52 -17.25
CA GLU A 86 -5.11 2.87 -18.63
C GLU A 86 -5.46 4.36 -18.75
N GLU A 87 -6.27 4.89 -17.85
CA GLU A 87 -6.64 6.31 -17.84
C GLU A 87 -5.43 7.22 -17.55
N LEU A 88 -4.55 6.83 -16.61
CA LEU A 88 -3.32 7.56 -16.32
C LEU A 88 -2.41 7.66 -17.54
N LYS A 89 -2.35 6.61 -18.37
CA LYS A 89 -1.60 6.65 -19.65
C LYS A 89 -2.23 7.63 -20.64
N LEU A 90 -3.56 7.75 -20.66
CA LEU A 90 -4.26 8.72 -21.51
C LEU A 90 -4.07 10.16 -21.02
N MET A 91 -4.03 10.35 -19.69
CA MET A 91 -3.83 11.65 -19.06
C MET A 91 -2.36 12.11 -19.09
N SER A 92 -1.42 11.18 -19.18
CA SER A 92 0.00 11.47 -19.31
C SER A 92 0.23 12.29 -20.58
N LYS A 93 0.67 13.53 -20.42
CA LYS A 93 1.14 14.36 -21.52
C LYS A 93 2.61 14.04 -21.78
N GLU A 94 2.88 12.83 -22.25
CA GLU A 94 4.07 12.42 -23.00
C GLU A 94 3.71 11.28 -23.94
#